data_AF-A0A2M8R342-F1
#
_entry.id   AF-A0A2M8R342-F1
#
_cell.length_a   1.000
_cell.length_b   1.000
_cell.length_c   1.000
_cell.angle_alpha   90.00
_cell.angle_beta   90.00
_cell.angle_gamma   90.00
#
_symmetry.space_group_name_H-M   'P 1'
#
loop_
_entity.id
_entity.type
_entity.pdbx_description
1 polymer ?
#
loop_
_entity_poly.entity_id
_entity_poly.type
_entity_poly.pdbx_seq_one_letter_code
_entity_poly.pdbx_strand_id
1 'polypeptide(L)'
;MTRSQGILRESCRPFWAAIAAGRSSEDAAVEAGVSPAVGVRWFRRAGGMPPTHLSQSSKSPSGRHLSFAEREEIAILRAQGQGVRAIARQLDRPACTISRELRRNVARRHGAPEYRATTAQWHADRSARRPKPAKLANNPVLRDYVQDRLAGRIAKPDGTPIAGPKVLWKGRRAVHRQNRRWARAWSPEQISRRLRLDFPEDETMRISHEA
;
A
#
# COMPACT_ATOMS: atom_id res chain seq x y z
N MET A 1 2.76 -8.64 26.39
CA MET A 1 3.15 -8.67 24.96
C MET A 1 1.90 -8.61 24.09
N THR A 2 1.47 -7.41 23.72
CA THR A 2 0.29 -7.19 22.86
C THR A 2 0.57 -7.71 21.46
N ARG A 3 -0.04 -8.83 21.10
CA ARG A 3 -0.08 -9.31 19.71
C ARG A 3 -0.76 -8.22 18.90
N SER A 4 0.03 -7.49 18.10
CA SER A 4 -0.47 -6.58 17.08
C SER A 4 -1.35 -7.39 16.15
N GLN A 5 -2.68 -7.22 16.28
CA GLN A 5 -3.62 -7.81 15.34
C GLN A 5 -3.15 -7.46 13.93
N GLY A 6 -2.92 -8.51 13.14
CA GLY A 6 -2.46 -8.38 11.77
C GLY A 6 -3.36 -7.43 11.03
N ILE A 7 -2.75 -6.46 10.36
CA ILE A 7 -3.39 -5.50 9.47
C ILE A 7 -4.31 -6.26 8.53
N LEU A 8 -5.62 -6.24 8.77
CA LEU A 8 -6.58 -6.83 7.85
C LEU A 8 -6.59 -5.96 6.60
N ARG A 9 -6.21 -6.55 5.46
CA ARG A 9 -6.32 -5.89 4.14
C ARG A 9 -7.70 -5.28 3.90
N GLU A 10 -8.72 -5.91 4.47
CA GLU A 10 -10.12 -5.49 4.39
C GLU A 10 -10.34 -4.11 5.01
N SER A 11 -9.69 -3.77 6.13
CA SER A 11 -9.76 -2.43 6.72
C SER A 11 -8.86 -1.41 6.02
N CYS A 12 -7.77 -1.84 5.39
CA CYS A 12 -6.85 -0.94 4.70
C CYS A 12 -7.45 -0.30 3.43
N ARG A 13 -8.30 -1.02 2.68
CA ARG A 13 -8.89 -0.50 1.43
C ARG A 13 -9.89 0.65 1.67
N PRO A 14 -10.90 0.51 2.54
CA PRO A 14 -11.80 1.61 2.91
C PRO A 14 -11.03 2.82 3.44
N PHE A 15 -10.03 2.60 4.29
CA PHE A 15 -9.17 3.66 4.81
C PHE A 15 -8.56 4.49 3.67
N TRP A 16 -7.90 3.84 2.71
CA TRP A 16 -7.25 4.56 1.61
C TRP A 16 -8.23 5.16 0.60
N ALA A 17 -9.42 4.56 0.43
CA ALA A 17 -10.49 5.15 -0.37
C ALA A 17 -11.00 6.45 0.26
N ALA A 18 -11.22 6.47 1.58
CA ALA A 18 -11.63 7.65 2.33
C ALA A 18 -10.57 8.77 2.29
N ILE A 19 -9.28 8.42 2.42
CA ILE A 19 -8.17 9.38 2.23
C ILE A 19 -8.19 10.00 0.83
N ALA A 20 -8.37 9.20 -0.21
CA ALA A 20 -8.44 9.67 -1.59
C ALA A 20 -9.69 10.55 -1.84
N ALA A 21 -10.78 10.32 -1.12
CA ALA A 21 -11.97 11.18 -1.10
C ALA A 21 -11.78 12.48 -0.30
N GLY A 22 -10.61 12.68 0.33
CA GLY A 22 -10.26 13.91 1.04
C GLY A 22 -10.57 13.91 2.54
N ARG A 23 -10.92 12.75 3.12
CA ARG A 23 -11.11 12.61 4.58
C ARG A 23 -9.80 12.78 5.34
N SER A 24 -9.90 13.13 6.63
CA SER A 24 -8.74 13.11 7.53
C SER A 24 -8.31 11.66 7.81
N SER A 25 -7.07 11.46 8.26
CA SER A 25 -6.60 10.11 8.65
C SER A 25 -7.31 9.54 9.87
N GLU A 26 -7.94 10.38 10.67
CA GLU A 26 -8.71 9.96 11.85
C GLU A 26 -10.11 9.52 11.42
N ASP A 27 -10.79 10.31 10.60
CA ASP A 27 -12.12 9.95 10.05
C ASP A 27 -12.03 8.71 9.17
N ALA A 28 -11.01 8.62 8.32
CA ALA A 28 -10.77 7.44 7.48
C ALA A 28 -10.50 6.18 8.33
N ALA A 29 -9.91 6.32 9.52
CA ALA A 29 -9.69 5.21 10.43
C ALA A 29 -11.02 4.69 10.99
N VAL A 30 -11.87 5.62 11.45
CA VAL A 30 -13.21 5.31 11.98
C VAL A 30 -14.05 4.63 10.91
N GLU A 31 -14.06 5.18 9.69
CA GLU A 31 -14.78 4.61 8.54
C GLU A 31 -14.27 3.20 8.16
N ALA A 32 -12.97 2.95 8.34
CA ALA A 32 -12.35 1.64 8.14
C ALA A 32 -12.49 0.66 9.31
N GLY A 33 -13.18 1.06 10.40
CA GLY A 33 -13.37 0.24 11.59
C GLY A 33 -12.09 0.03 12.43
N VAL A 34 -11.12 0.95 12.35
CA VAL A 34 -9.88 0.89 13.14
C VAL A 34 -9.72 2.13 14.01
N SER A 35 -8.90 2.04 15.06
CA SER A 35 -8.70 3.19 15.95
C SER A 35 -7.99 4.35 15.22
N PRO A 36 -8.31 5.62 15.55
CA PRO A 36 -7.66 6.80 14.95
C PRO A 36 -6.12 6.75 14.98
N ALA A 37 -5.55 6.28 16.11
CA ALA A 37 -4.11 6.11 16.26
C ALA A 37 -3.51 5.10 15.26
N VAL A 38 -4.23 4.04 14.90
CA VAL A 38 -3.83 3.08 13.86
C VAL A 38 -3.84 3.75 12.48
N GLY A 39 -4.91 4.48 12.15
CA GLY A 39 -5.02 5.18 10.87
C GLY A 39 -3.94 6.24 10.68
N VAL A 40 -3.65 7.05 11.69
CA VAL A 40 -2.54 8.02 11.67
C VAL A 40 -1.20 7.33 11.41
N ARG A 41 -0.96 6.18 12.07
CA ARG A 41 0.25 5.38 11.86
C ARG A 41 0.32 4.79 10.45
N TRP A 42 -0.79 4.33 9.89
CA TRP A 42 -0.86 3.85 8.51
C TRP A 42 -0.54 4.96 7.51
N PHE A 43 -1.17 6.12 7.68
CA PHE A 43 -0.93 7.30 6.85
C PHE A 43 0.56 7.71 6.86
N ARG A 44 1.17 7.83 8.04
CA ARG A 44 2.59 8.20 8.19
C ARG A 44 3.52 7.16 7.58
N ARG A 45 3.27 5.86 7.84
CA ARG A 45 4.11 4.76 7.34
C ARG A 45 4.12 4.67 5.82
N ALA A 46 3.01 5.01 5.18
CA ALA A 46 2.89 4.98 3.72
C ALA A 46 3.17 6.35 3.06
N GLY A 47 3.59 7.37 3.83
CA GLY A 47 3.92 8.69 3.30
C GLY A 47 2.72 9.47 2.76
N GLY A 48 1.50 9.12 3.21
CA GLY A 48 0.26 9.78 2.80
C GLY A 48 -0.34 9.27 1.48
N MET A 49 0.20 8.21 0.89
CA MET A 49 -0.32 7.57 -0.32
C MET A 49 -0.61 6.08 -0.09
N PRO A 50 -1.64 5.50 -0.74
CA PRO A 50 -1.89 4.07 -0.64
C PRO A 50 -0.73 3.27 -1.22
N PRO A 51 -0.33 2.16 -0.60
CA PRO A 51 0.47 1.15 -1.28
C PRO A 51 -0.22 0.68 -2.56
N THR A 52 0.54 0.37 -3.62
CA THR A 52 0.01 0.02 -4.96
C THR A 52 -1.01 -1.12 -5.00
N HIS A 53 -0.99 -2.03 -4.02
CA HIS A 53 -1.96 -3.13 -3.90
C HIS A 53 -3.26 -2.75 -3.15
N LEU A 54 -3.32 -1.51 -2.66
CA LEU A 54 -4.43 -0.89 -1.94
C LEU A 54 -4.91 0.39 -2.64
N SER A 55 -4.29 0.78 -3.76
CA SER A 55 -4.76 1.91 -4.57
C SER A 55 -6.13 1.60 -5.18
N GLN A 56 -6.89 2.64 -5.52
CA GLN A 56 -8.19 2.49 -6.20
C GLN A 56 -8.06 1.82 -7.57
N SER A 57 -6.91 2.00 -8.23
CA SER A 57 -6.58 1.33 -9.50
C SER A 57 -6.21 -0.15 -9.35
N SER A 58 -6.00 -0.63 -8.12
CA SER A 58 -5.72 -2.04 -7.87
C SER A 58 -6.97 -2.89 -8.09
N LYS A 59 -6.85 -3.93 -8.93
CA LYS A 59 -7.94 -4.88 -9.18
C LYS A 59 -8.50 -5.41 -7.86
N SER A 60 -9.82 -5.48 -7.73
CA SER A 60 -10.44 -6.19 -6.61
C SER A 60 -9.89 -7.62 -6.52
N PRO A 61 -9.70 -8.16 -5.30
CA PRO A 61 -9.23 -9.52 -5.16
C PRO A 61 -10.19 -10.42 -5.92
N SER A 62 -9.70 -10.99 -7.02
CA SER A 62 -10.41 -12.03 -7.75
C SER A 62 -10.73 -13.10 -6.73
N GLY A 63 -12.00 -13.50 -6.61
CA GLY A 63 -12.49 -14.53 -5.68
C GLY A 63 -11.80 -15.89 -5.83
N ARG A 64 -10.79 -16.00 -6.70
CA ARG A 64 -9.78 -17.04 -6.80
C ARG A 64 -9.05 -17.36 -5.48
N HIS A 65 -8.85 -16.38 -4.61
CA HIS A 65 -8.14 -16.58 -3.34
C HIS A 65 -9.12 -16.65 -2.17
N LEU A 66 -8.80 -17.46 -1.15
CA LEU A 66 -9.55 -17.49 0.10
C LEU A 66 -9.48 -16.11 0.77
N SER A 67 -10.63 -15.62 1.22
CA SER A 67 -10.82 -14.45 2.08
C SER A 67 -10.39 -14.75 3.52
N PHE A 68 -10.36 -13.72 4.37
CA PHE A 68 -10.09 -13.93 5.78
C PHE A 68 -11.20 -14.74 6.46
N ALA A 69 -12.47 -14.40 6.19
CA ALA A 69 -13.63 -15.11 6.71
C ALA A 69 -13.60 -16.62 6.35
N GLU A 70 -13.27 -16.96 5.10
CA GLU A 70 -13.12 -18.37 4.71
C GLU A 70 -11.97 -19.06 5.46
N ARG A 71 -10.88 -18.35 5.79
CA ARG A 71 -9.79 -18.91 6.62
C ARG A 71 -10.22 -19.14 8.06
N GLU A 72 -11.06 -18.27 8.62
CA GLU A 72 -11.65 -18.46 9.95
C GLU A 72 -12.55 -19.70 9.98
N GLU A 73 -13.42 -19.85 8.98
CA GLU A 73 -14.29 -21.03 8.85
C GLU A 73 -13.46 -22.33 8.70
N ILE A 74 -12.39 -22.33 7.89
CA ILE A 74 -11.45 -23.46 7.80
C ILE A 74 -10.87 -23.80 9.18
N ALA A 75 -10.54 -22.81 10.00
CA ALA A 75 -9.96 -23.03 11.33
C ALA A 75 -10.98 -23.67 12.28
N ILE A 76 -12.23 -23.18 12.30
CA ILE A 76 -13.32 -23.73 13.11
C ILE A 76 -13.60 -25.17 12.71
N LEU A 77 -13.79 -25.44 11.41
CA LEU A 77 -14.12 -26.78 10.92
C LEU A 77 -12.96 -27.77 11.15
N ARG A 78 -11.71 -27.33 11.07
CA ARG A 78 -10.56 -28.17 11.43
C ARG A 78 -10.52 -28.51 12.92
N ALA A 79 -10.84 -27.55 13.79
CA ALA A 79 -10.94 -27.80 15.22
C ALA A 79 -12.06 -28.79 15.57
N GLN A 80 -13.14 -28.80 14.79
CA GLN A 80 -14.22 -29.79 14.86
C GLN A 80 -13.85 -31.16 14.25
N GLY A 81 -12.62 -31.35 13.75
CA GLY A 81 -12.17 -32.61 13.15
C GLY A 81 -12.63 -32.85 11.71
N GLN A 82 -13.20 -31.85 11.04
CA GLN A 82 -13.68 -32.02 9.66
C GLN A 82 -12.52 -32.28 8.68
N GLY A 83 -12.76 -33.20 7.74
CA GLY A 83 -11.84 -33.53 6.66
C GLY A 83 -11.83 -32.47 5.55
N VAL A 84 -10.75 -32.43 4.77
CA VAL A 84 -10.55 -31.44 3.68
C VAL A 84 -11.73 -31.39 2.70
N ARG A 85 -12.30 -32.54 2.32
CA ARG A 85 -13.44 -32.62 1.39
C ARG A 85 -14.75 -32.13 2.00
N ALA A 86 -14.94 -32.26 3.32
CA ALA A 86 -16.11 -31.73 4.00
C ALA A 86 -16.05 -30.20 4.06
N ILE A 87 -14.91 -29.66 4.49
CA ILE A 87 -14.63 -28.21 4.52
C ILE A 87 -14.84 -27.59 3.13
N ALA A 88 -14.32 -28.24 2.09
CA ALA A 88 -14.46 -27.80 0.71
C ALA A 88 -15.92 -27.67 0.26
N ARG A 89 -16.78 -28.64 0.60
CA ARG A 89 -18.21 -28.60 0.27
C ARG A 89 -18.94 -27.49 1.03
N GLN A 90 -18.63 -27.31 2.32
CA GLN A 90 -19.28 -26.29 3.15
C GLN A 90 -18.94 -24.87 2.70
N LEU A 91 -17.72 -24.66 2.20
CA LEU A 91 -17.26 -23.36 1.69
C LEU A 91 -17.52 -23.14 0.19
N ASP A 92 -18.11 -24.11 -0.50
CA ASP A 92 -18.23 -24.12 -1.96
C ASP A 92 -16.89 -23.84 -2.68
N ARG A 93 -15.82 -24.51 -2.23
CA ARG A 93 -14.47 -24.37 -2.78
C ARG A 93 -13.90 -25.69 -3.28
N PRO A 94 -13.02 -25.67 -4.31
CA PRO A 94 -12.30 -26.86 -4.70
C PRO A 94 -11.48 -27.44 -3.53
N ALA A 95 -11.59 -28.75 -3.28
CA ALA A 95 -10.84 -29.41 -2.21
C ALA A 95 -9.32 -29.24 -2.32
N CYS A 96 -8.80 -29.05 -3.54
CA CYS A 96 -7.40 -28.76 -3.77
C CYS A 96 -6.97 -27.39 -3.22
N THR A 97 -7.87 -26.40 -3.19
CA THR A 97 -7.62 -25.08 -2.58
C THR A 97 -7.45 -25.22 -1.07
N ILE A 98 -8.38 -25.92 -0.40
CA ILE A 98 -8.34 -26.16 1.05
C ILE A 98 -7.09 -26.98 1.43
N SER A 99 -6.79 -28.05 0.70
CA SER A 99 -5.59 -28.87 0.92
C SER A 99 -4.30 -28.04 0.83
N ARG A 100 -4.20 -27.20 -0.21
CA ARG A 100 -3.03 -26.34 -0.45
C ARG A 100 -2.89 -25.24 0.60
N GLU A 101 -3.99 -24.65 1.06
CA GLU A 101 -4.02 -23.68 2.15
C GLU A 101 -3.48 -24.30 3.44
N LEU A 102 -4.07 -25.42 3.87
CA LEU A 102 -3.66 -26.13 5.09
C LEU A 102 -2.19 -26.58 5.02
N ARG A 103 -1.73 -27.10 3.87
CA ARG A 103 -0.33 -27.53 3.71
C ARG A 103 0.66 -26.39 3.88
N ARG A 104 0.33 -25.19 3.39
CA ARG A 104 1.26 -24.04 3.34
C ARG A 104 1.26 -23.21 4.61
N ASN A 105 0.12 -23.14 5.30
CA ASN A 105 -0.12 -22.14 6.34
C ASN A 105 -0.31 -22.73 7.76
N VAL A 106 -0.15 -24.04 7.95
CA VAL A 106 -0.11 -24.65 9.29
C VAL A 106 1.11 -24.16 10.05
N ALA A 107 0.88 -23.62 11.24
CA ALA A 107 1.96 -23.20 12.12
C ALA A 107 2.59 -24.42 12.79
N ARG A 108 3.92 -24.54 12.70
CA ARG A 108 4.71 -25.49 13.47
C ARG A 108 5.50 -24.73 14.51
N ARG A 109 4.95 -24.54 15.70
CA ARG A 109 5.70 -24.02 16.86
C ARG A 109 5.36 -24.88 18.07
N HIS A 110 6.39 -25.47 18.69
CA HIS A 110 6.33 -26.20 19.96
C HIS A 110 5.15 -27.21 20.07
N GLY A 111 5.10 -28.20 19.18
CA GLY A 111 4.11 -29.29 19.26
C GLY A 111 3.33 -29.52 17.97
N ALA A 112 2.11 -30.04 18.13
CA ALA A 112 1.25 -30.51 17.05
C ALA A 112 0.90 -29.39 16.04
N PRO A 113 0.73 -29.73 14.75
CA PRO A 113 0.38 -28.76 13.71
C PRO A 113 -0.98 -28.11 13.97
N GLU A 114 -0.99 -26.83 14.37
CA GLU A 114 -2.20 -26.03 14.60
C GLU A 114 -2.43 -25.08 13.42
N TYR A 115 -3.63 -25.09 12.85
CA TYR A 115 -4.02 -24.13 11.82
C TYR A 115 -4.67 -22.91 12.47
N ARG A 116 -4.12 -21.72 12.20
CA ARG A 116 -4.67 -20.44 12.68
C ARG A 116 -4.92 -19.49 11.51
N ALA A 117 -6.16 -19.01 11.39
CA ALA A 117 -6.59 -18.13 10.30
C ALA A 117 -5.75 -16.85 10.20
N THR A 118 -5.46 -16.19 11.33
CA THR A 118 -4.66 -14.96 11.39
C THR A 118 -3.22 -15.16 10.90
N THR A 119 -2.59 -16.27 11.27
CA THR A 119 -1.25 -16.64 10.78
C THR A 119 -1.28 -16.94 9.29
N ALA A 120 -2.28 -17.71 8.84
CA ALA A 120 -2.46 -18.05 7.43
C ALA A 120 -2.69 -16.80 6.56
N GLN A 121 -3.48 -15.86 7.05
CA GLN A 121 -3.71 -14.57 6.40
C GLN A 121 -2.41 -13.76 6.30
N TRP A 122 -1.64 -13.68 7.38
CA TRP A 122 -0.34 -13.00 7.36
C TRP A 122 0.63 -13.59 6.34
N HIS A 123 0.69 -14.92 6.23
CA HIS A 123 1.50 -15.59 5.22
C HIS A 123 1.02 -15.26 3.79
N ALA A 124 -0.29 -15.33 3.54
CA ALA A 124 -0.87 -14.96 2.26
C ALA A 124 -0.55 -13.50 1.88
N ASP A 125 -0.71 -12.57 2.82
CA ASP A 125 -0.40 -11.16 2.62
C ASP A 125 1.08 -10.91 2.38
N ARG A 126 1.96 -11.64 3.06
CA ARG A 126 3.41 -11.55 2.85
C ARG A 126 3.78 -12.05 1.44
N SER A 127 3.26 -13.20 1.02
CA SER A 127 3.50 -13.74 -0.32
C SER A 127 2.93 -12.86 -1.44
N ALA A 128 1.81 -12.18 -1.19
CA ALA A 128 1.19 -11.27 -2.15
C ALA A 128 1.99 -9.97 -2.38
N ARG A 129 2.85 -9.55 -1.44
CA ARG A 129 3.57 -8.27 -1.55
C ARG A 129 4.50 -8.16 -2.75
N ARG A 130 4.98 -9.29 -3.30
CA ARG A 130 5.93 -9.39 -4.44
C ARG A 130 6.71 -8.09 -4.69
N PRO A 131 7.53 -7.64 -3.72
CA PRO A 131 8.13 -6.32 -3.79
C PRO A 131 9.16 -6.31 -4.92
N LYS A 132 8.91 -5.47 -5.94
CA LYS A 132 9.96 -5.08 -6.88
C LYS A 132 10.64 -3.85 -6.29
N PRO A 133 11.98 -3.76 -6.33
CA PRO A 133 12.65 -2.53 -5.92
C PRO A 133 12.09 -1.36 -6.75
N ALA A 134 11.71 -0.28 -6.08
CA ALA A 134 11.13 0.88 -6.74
C ALA A 134 12.16 1.50 -7.70
N LYS A 135 11.72 2.07 -8.82
CA LYS A 135 12.62 2.64 -9.84
C LYS A 135 13.57 3.69 -9.27
N LEU A 136 13.09 4.52 -8.33
CA LEU A 136 13.91 5.53 -7.62
C LEU A 136 14.92 4.93 -6.62
N ALA A 137 14.70 3.70 -6.15
CA ALA A 137 15.68 3.02 -5.29
C ALA A 137 16.87 2.51 -6.12
N ASN A 138 16.61 2.09 -7.36
CA ASN A 138 17.63 1.54 -8.26
C ASN A 138 18.29 2.58 -9.18
N ASN A 139 17.66 3.73 -9.40
CA ASN A 139 18.20 4.81 -10.24
C ASN A 139 18.47 6.06 -9.37
N PRO A 140 19.71 6.25 -8.87
CA PRO A 140 20.06 7.39 -8.02
C PRO A 140 19.93 8.73 -8.77
N VAL A 141 20.28 8.78 -10.06
CA VAL A 141 20.19 10.00 -10.88
C VAL A 141 18.74 10.49 -10.98
N LEU A 142 17.81 9.57 -11.29
CA LEU A 142 16.39 9.88 -11.34
C LEU A 142 15.86 10.32 -9.98
N ARG A 143 16.28 9.66 -8.89
CA ARG A 143 15.88 10.02 -7.53
C ARG A 143 16.31 11.43 -7.18
N ASP A 144 17.57 11.77 -7.42
CA ASP A 144 18.12 13.07 -7.06
C ASP A 144 17.45 14.17 -7.89
N TYR A 145 17.20 13.91 -9.20
CA TYR A 145 16.39 14.80 -10.05
C TYR A 145 15.00 15.06 -9.45
N VAL A 146 14.26 14.00 -9.10
CA VAL A 146 12.91 14.11 -8.53
C VAL A 146 12.94 14.86 -7.19
N GLN A 147 13.91 14.54 -6.32
CA GLN A 147 14.05 15.19 -5.00
C GLN A 147 14.32 16.68 -5.11
N ASP A 148 15.18 17.11 -6.03
CA ASP A 148 15.50 18.52 -6.19
C ASP A 148 14.30 19.34 -6.70
N ARG A 149 13.54 18.80 -7.66
CA ARG A 149 12.33 19.49 -8.17
C ARG A 149 11.20 19.51 -7.16
N LEU A 150 11.05 18.46 -6.34
CA LEU A 150 10.12 18.44 -5.20
C LEU A 150 10.57 19.39 -4.07
N ALA A 151 11.88 19.62 -3.92
CA ALA A 151 12.43 20.56 -2.96
C ALA A 151 12.43 22.02 -3.45
N GLY A 152 12.04 22.27 -4.72
CA GLY A 152 12.05 23.59 -5.34
C GLY A 152 13.46 24.09 -5.69
N ARG A 153 14.46 23.20 -5.73
CA ARG A 153 15.81 23.47 -6.23
C ARG A 153 15.84 23.23 -7.73
N ILE A 154 15.48 24.24 -8.51
CA ILE A 154 15.46 24.14 -9.96
C ILE A 154 16.63 24.99 -10.47
N ALA A 155 17.62 24.37 -11.08
CA ALA A 155 18.71 25.05 -11.77
C ALA A 155 18.78 24.55 -13.22
N LYS A 156 19.10 25.45 -14.14
CA LYS A 156 19.55 25.11 -15.50
C LYS A 156 20.94 24.43 -15.43
N PRO A 157 21.41 23.77 -16.51
CA PRO A 157 22.77 23.21 -16.58
C PRO A 157 23.89 24.22 -16.32
N ASP A 158 23.61 25.50 -16.55
CA ASP A 158 24.49 26.66 -16.29
C ASP A 158 24.48 27.12 -14.81
N GLY A 159 23.75 26.43 -13.92
CA GLY A 159 23.60 26.77 -12.50
C GLY A 159 22.56 27.85 -12.19
N THR A 160 21.92 28.45 -13.19
CA THR A 160 20.96 29.54 -12.98
C THR A 160 19.65 29.02 -12.37
N PRO A 161 19.16 29.58 -11.24
CA PRO A 161 17.92 29.14 -10.62
C PRO A 161 16.71 29.46 -11.52
N ILE A 162 15.94 28.45 -11.91
CA ILE A 162 14.69 28.65 -12.64
C ILE A 162 13.58 28.94 -11.63
N ALA A 163 12.84 30.03 -11.85
CA ALA A 163 11.64 30.31 -11.07
C ALA A 163 10.64 29.14 -11.22
N GLY A 164 10.30 28.50 -10.11
CA GLY A 164 9.28 27.46 -10.09
C GLY A 164 7.92 27.97 -10.57
N PRO A 165 7.01 27.07 -10.97
CA PRO A 165 5.68 27.44 -11.46
C PRO A 165 4.94 28.28 -10.41
N LYS A 166 4.23 29.32 -10.86
CA LYS A 166 3.39 30.16 -10.00
C LYS A 166 2.15 29.37 -9.59
N VAL A 167 2.26 28.54 -8.56
CA VAL A 167 1.14 27.78 -8.01
C VAL A 167 0.23 28.69 -7.18
N LEU A 168 -1.02 28.87 -7.63
CA LEU A 168 -2.07 29.54 -6.86
C LEU A 168 -2.41 28.69 -5.62
N TRP A 169 -2.10 29.21 -4.44
CA TRP A 169 -2.41 28.54 -3.19
C TRP A 169 -3.93 28.55 -2.93
N LYS A 170 -4.60 27.39 -3.10
CA LYS A 170 -6.00 27.19 -2.73
C LYS A 170 -6.15 26.79 -1.26
N GLY A 171 -5.90 27.72 -0.34
CA GLY A 171 -6.63 27.87 0.93
C GLY A 171 -6.76 26.73 1.95
N ARG A 172 -6.28 25.50 1.74
CA ARG A 172 -6.67 24.35 2.56
C ARG A 172 -5.55 23.86 3.48
N ARG A 173 -5.79 24.00 4.79
CA ARG A 173 -5.00 23.63 6.00
C ARG A 173 -4.18 24.77 6.63
N ALA A 174 -4.76 25.39 7.64
CA ALA A 174 -4.06 26.21 8.63
C ALA A 174 -3.35 25.29 9.64
N VAL A 175 -2.16 24.81 9.28
CA VAL A 175 -1.21 24.29 10.28
C VAL A 175 0.08 25.06 10.04
N HIS A 176 0.55 25.75 11.08
CA HIS A 176 1.75 26.57 11.10
C HIS A 176 2.95 25.72 10.64
N ARG A 177 3.27 25.74 9.34
CA ARG A 177 4.43 25.06 8.77
C ARG A 177 5.37 26.10 8.17
N GLN A 178 6.65 25.95 8.50
CA GLN A 178 7.75 26.85 8.16
C GLN A 178 7.81 27.27 6.69
N ASN A 179 8.54 28.36 6.44
CA ASN A 179 8.67 29.07 5.16
C ASN A 179 8.75 28.15 3.93
N ARG A 180 7.81 28.38 3.00
CA ARG A 180 7.42 27.51 1.90
C ARG A 180 8.50 27.36 0.82
N ARG A 181 9.36 26.35 0.90
CA ARG A 181 10.12 25.83 -0.27
C ARG A 181 9.21 25.20 -1.34
N TRP A 182 8.04 24.71 -0.95
CA TRP A 182 7.08 24.06 -1.86
C TRP A 182 6.35 24.98 -2.84
N ALA A 183 6.33 26.30 -2.62
CA ALA A 183 5.70 27.24 -3.56
C ALA A 183 6.44 27.34 -4.90
N ARG A 184 7.72 26.90 -4.92
CA ARG A 184 8.54 26.80 -6.15
C ARG A 184 8.76 25.35 -6.59
N ALA A 185 8.22 24.39 -5.85
CA ALA A 185 8.37 22.98 -6.18
C ALA A 185 7.44 22.59 -7.33
N TRP A 186 7.85 21.59 -8.10
CA TRP A 186 7.03 21.04 -9.17
C TRP A 186 6.14 19.93 -8.64
N SER A 187 4.94 19.81 -9.20
CA SER A 187 4.08 18.64 -8.94
C SER A 187 4.69 17.37 -9.53
N PRO A 188 4.38 16.18 -8.97
CA PRO A 188 4.81 14.90 -9.53
C PRO A 188 4.48 14.74 -11.04
N GLU A 189 3.32 15.24 -11.47
CA GLU A 189 2.90 15.23 -12.87
C GLU A 189 3.80 16.10 -13.75
N GLN A 190 4.14 17.32 -13.30
CA GLN A 190 5.06 18.20 -14.02
C GLN A 190 6.46 17.60 -14.14
N ILE A 191 6.96 16.97 -13.07
CA ILE A 191 8.26 16.29 -13.07
C ILE A 191 8.25 15.12 -14.06
N SER A 192 7.21 14.28 -14.04
CA SER A 192 7.03 13.16 -14.97
C SER A 192 7.02 13.60 -16.44
N ARG A 193 6.29 14.69 -16.76
CA ARG A 193 6.24 15.25 -18.12
C ARG A 193 7.60 15.80 -18.56
N ARG A 194 8.30 16.51 -17.66
CA ARG A 194 9.58 17.13 -17.99
C ARG A 194 10.71 16.15 -18.18
N LEU A 195 10.72 15.03 -17.45
CA LEU A 195 11.72 13.97 -17.65
C LEU A 195 11.79 13.51 -19.11
N ARG A 196 10.67 13.56 -19.86
CA ARG A 196 10.62 13.28 -21.30
C ARG A 196 11.33 14.31 -22.17
N LEU A 197 11.35 15.57 -21.73
CA LEU A 197 11.97 16.68 -22.45
C LEU A 197 13.46 16.83 -22.10
N ASP A 198 13.82 16.72 -20.82
CA ASP A 198 15.21 16.88 -20.38
C ASP A 198 16.07 15.66 -20.73
N PHE A 199 15.45 14.48 -20.86
CA PHE A 199 16.12 13.22 -21.20
C PHE A 199 15.36 12.50 -22.33
N PRO A 200 15.37 13.00 -23.57
CA PRO A 200 14.56 12.44 -24.66
C PRO A 200 14.96 10.99 -25.00
N GLU A 201 16.25 10.68 -25.01
CA GLU A 201 16.79 9.36 -25.39
C GLU A 201 16.94 8.37 -24.23
N ASP A 202 16.75 8.80 -22.97
CA ASP A 202 16.93 7.93 -21.80
C ASP A 202 15.58 7.46 -21.22
N GLU A 203 15.19 6.25 -21.59
CA GLU A 203 13.98 5.60 -21.06
C GLU A 203 14.08 5.26 -19.56
N THR A 204 15.29 5.13 -19.02
CA THR A 204 15.50 4.86 -17.59
C THR A 204 15.07 6.05 -16.72
N MET A 205 14.92 7.24 -17.31
CA MET A 205 14.43 8.44 -16.64
C MET A 205 12.90 8.58 -16.65
N ARG A 206 12.17 7.66 -17.29
CA ARG A 206 10.69 7.70 -17.34
C ARG A 206 10.07 7.22 -16.03
N ILE A 207 9.18 7.99 -15.43
CA ILE A 207 8.41 7.57 -14.26
C ILE A 207 6.96 8.04 -14.37
N SER A 208 6.02 7.18 -13.96
CA SER A 208 4.61 7.58 -13.79
C SER A 208 4.48 8.48 -12.56
N HIS A 209 3.62 9.49 -12.64
CA HIS A 209 3.25 10.31 -11.49
C HIS A 209 2.08 9.70 -10.71
N GLU A 210 1.40 8.71 -11.28
CA GLU A 210 0.38 7.90 -10.64
C GLU A 210 1.02 6.64 -10.05
N ALA A 211 0.73 6.37 -8.76
CA ALA A 211 1.28 5.27 -7.97
C ALA A 211 0.21 4.25 -7.55
#